data_AF-A0A818R364-F1
#
_entry.id   AF-A0A818R364-F1
#
_cell.length_a   1.000
_cell.length_b   1.000
_cell.length_c   1.000
_cell.angle_alpha   90.00
_cell.angle_beta   90.00
_cell.angle_gamma   90.00
#
_symmetry.space_group_name_H-M   'P 1'
#
loop_
_entity.id
_entity.type
_entity.pdbx_description
1 polymer ?
#
loop_
_entity_poly.entity_id
_entity_poly.type
_entity_poly.pdbx_seq_one_letter_code
_entity_poly.pdbx_strand_id
1 'polypeptide(L)' 'MVPVQQCDAVTLLPIVTTYVLPGTTIHSDEWRAYHALQHNPAYQYATVNYS' A
#
# COMPACT_ATOMS: atom_id res chain seq x y z
N MET A 1 6.26 -15.11 13.87
CA MET A 1 5.81 -14.42 12.63
C MET A 1 4.69 -15.25 12.03
N VAL A 2 3.53 -14.64 11.77
CA VAL A 2 2.43 -15.32 11.06
C VAL A 2 2.65 -15.05 9.57
N PRO A 3 2.86 -16.08 8.73
CA PRO A 3 3.08 -15.86 7.31
C PRO A 3 1.80 -15.34 6.65
N VAL A 4 1.91 -14.17 6.01
CA VAL A 4 0.86 -13.64 5.15
C VAL A 4 0.91 -14.43 3.84
N GLN A 5 -0.11 -15.25 3.59
CA GLN A 5 -0.10 -16.19 2.46
C GLN A 5 -0.06 -15.49 1.10
N GLN A 6 -0.71 -14.32 0.98
CA GLN A 6 -0.78 -13.55 -0.26
C GLN A 6 -0.64 -12.07 0.04
N CYS A 7 0.48 -11.51 -0.40
CA CYS A 7 0.78 -10.08 -0.33
C CYS A 7 1.04 -9.57 -1.75
N ASP A 8 0.00 -9.63 -2.57
CA ASP A 8 0.03 -9.13 -3.93
C ASP A 8 -0.84 -7.88 -4.08
N ALA A 9 -0.57 -7.13 -5.14
CA ALA A 9 -1.29 -5.91 -5.48
C ALA A 9 -2.79 -6.18 -5.67
N VAL A 10 -3.15 -7.36 -6.20
CA VAL A 10 -4.53 -7.75 -6.49
C VAL A 10 -5.36 -7.85 -5.21
N THR A 11 -4.74 -8.30 -4.11
CA THR A 11 -5.41 -8.43 -2.81
C THR A 11 -5.38 -7.11 -2.04
N LEU A 12 -4.26 -6.39 -2.05
CA LEU A 12 -4.05 -5.23 -1.18
C LEU A 12 -4.64 -3.93 -1.71
N LEU A 13 -4.57 -3.66 -3.02
CA LEU A 13 -5.06 -2.38 -3.58
C LEU A 13 -6.58 -2.19 -3.43
N PRO A 14 -7.44 -3.22 -3.59
CA PRO A 14 -8.86 -3.07 -3.32
C PRO A 14 -9.17 -2.71 -1.87
N ILE A 15 -8.41 -3.26 -0.92
CA ILE A 15 -8.58 -2.95 0.52
C ILE A 15 -8.23 -1.48 0.76
N VAL A 16 -7.09 -1.02 0.25
CA VAL A 16 -6.67 0.38 0.37
C VAL A 16 -7.71 1.31 -0.23
N THR A 17 -8.16 1.04 -1.46
CA THR A 17 -9.11 1.91 -2.15
C THR A 17 -10.52 1.92 -1.52
N THR A 18 -10.91 0.83 -0.85
CA THR A 18 -12.22 0.74 -0.19
C THR A 18 -12.24 1.43 1.18
N TYR A 19 -11.16 1.33 1.94
CA TYR A 19 -11.16 1.71 3.36
C TYR A 19 -10.29 2.92 3.69
N VAL A 20 -9.38 3.34 2.81
CA VAL A 20 -8.52 4.50 3.03
C VAL A 20 -9.11 5.71 2.33
N LEU A 21 -9.31 6.78 3.09
CA LEU A 21 -9.83 8.06 2.62
C LEU A 21 -8.91 8.64 1.52
N PRO A 22 -9.43 8.98 0.33
CA PRO A 22 -8.65 9.70 -0.68
C PRO A 22 -8.11 11.04 -0.15
N GLY A 23 -6.91 11.41 -0.57
CA GLY A 23 -6.20 12.61 -0.16
C GLY A 23 -5.31 12.43 1.07
N THR A 24 -5.35 11.28 1.75
CA THR A 24 -4.44 10.99 2.87
C THR A 24 -3.08 10.48 2.40
N THR A 25 -2.10 10.55 3.30
CA THR A 25 -0.78 9.95 3.11
C THR A 25 -0.80 8.49 3.56
N ILE A 26 -0.41 7.58 2.67
CA ILE A 26 -0.19 6.17 2.97
C ILE A 26 1.31 5.95 3.19
N HIS A 27 1.67 5.48 4.38
CA HIS A 27 3.00 4.96 4.68
C HIS A 27 2.95 3.44 4.63
N SER A 28 3.70 2.81 3.73
CA SER A 28 3.79 1.34 3.66
C SER A 28 5.22 0.85 3.83
N ASP A 29 5.32 -0.44 4.17
CA ASP A 29 6.54 -1.19 3.93
C ASP A 29 6.79 -1.27 2.41
N GLU A 30 8.04 -1.43 1.98
CA GLU A 30 8.44 -1.49 0.56
C GLU A 30 8.02 -2.79 -0.14
N TRP A 31 6.86 -3.34 0.23
CA TRP A 31 6.29 -4.48 -0.47
C TRP A 31 5.92 -4.09 -1.91
N ARG A 32 6.28 -4.98 -2.85
CA ARG A 32 6.07 -4.77 -4.29
C ARG A 32 4.60 -4.48 -4.63
N ALA A 33 3.67 -5.00 -3.84
CA ALA A 33 2.23 -4.78 -4.00
C ALA A 33 1.83 -3.29 -3.93
N TYR A 34 2.51 -2.49 -3.11
CA TYR A 34 2.18 -1.08 -2.89
C TYR A 34 2.78 -0.13 -3.93
N HIS A 35 3.66 -0.59 -4.83
CA HIS A 35 4.23 0.27 -5.89
C HIS A 35 3.17 0.89 -6.80
N ALA A 36 2.01 0.26 -6.98
CA ALA A 36 0.92 0.85 -7.74
C ALA A 36 0.34 2.12 -7.08
N LEU A 37 0.49 2.28 -5.75
CA LEU A 37 0.07 3.48 -5.03
C LEU A 37 0.91 4.70 -5.39
N GLN A 38 2.16 4.53 -5.83
CA GLN A 38 2.99 5.64 -6.35
C GLN A 38 2.36 6.33 -7.56
N HIS A 39 1.57 5.59 -8.33
CA HIS A 39 0.92 6.08 -9.55
C HIS A 39 -0.56 6.42 -9.32
N ASN A 40 -1.08 6.25 -8.09
CA ASN A 40 -2.46 6.52 -7.78
C ASN A 40 -2.63 7.98 -7.33
N PRO A 41 -3.28 8.85 -8.14
CA PRO A 41 -3.42 10.27 -7.80
C PRO A 41 -4.33 10.52 -6.59
N ALA A 42 -5.07 9.50 -6.13
CA ALA A 42 -5.93 9.62 -4.97
C ALA A 42 -5.17 9.66 -3.64
N TYR A 43 -3.88 9.30 -3.60
CA TYR A 43 -3.12 9.18 -2.36
C TYR A 43 -1.76 9.84 -2.47
N GLN A 44 -1.26 10.36 -1.36
CA GLN A 44 0.17 10.64 -1.21
C GLN A 44 0.83 9.37 -0.70
N TYR A 45 1.94 8.94 -1.30
CA TYR A 45 2.59 7.68 -0.95
C TYR A 45 4.01 7.90 -0.43
N ALA A 46 4.33 7.28 0.69
CA ALA A 46 5.65 7.27 1.30
C ALA A 46 6.01 5.85 1.73
N THR A 47 7.29 5.51 1.67
CA THR A 47 7.81 4.22 2.16
C THR A 47 8.55 4.42 3.47
N VAL A 48 8.43 3.43 4.38
CA VAL A 48 9.25 3.38 5.59
C VAL A 48 10.37 2.35 5.41
N ASN A 49 11.61 2.82 5.38
CA ASN A 49 12.80 1.96 5.38
C ASN A 49 13.39 1.90 6.79
N TYR A 50 13.61 0.68 7.28
CA TYR A 50 14.34 0.43 8.51
C TYR A 50 15.83 0.30 8.18
N SER A 51 16.64 1.22 8.69
CA SER A 51 18.11 1.23 8.58
C SER A 51 18.77 0.55 9.76
#